data_AF-A0A1R3VGL7-F1
#
_entry.id   AF-A0A1R3VGL7-F1
#
_cell.length_a   1.000
_cell.length_b   1.000
_cell.length_c   1.000
_cell.angle_alpha   90.00
_cell.angle_beta   90.00
_cell.angle_gamma   90.00
#
_symmetry.space_group_name_H-M   'P 1'
#
loop_
_entity.id
_entity.type
_entity.pdbx_description
1 polymer ?
#
loop_
_entity_poly.entity_id
_entity_poly.type
_entity_poly.pdbx_seq_one_letter_code
_entity_poly.pdbx_strand_id
1 'polypeptide(L)'
;MLRVDKINGSVTVRVAGYQGNLPPAEQSGGFGERVQVQGIGTERSECDEGFGRTISSARSSAEVDRMGESGVRFVFDVSAQGGHYRTSSIGSCIGNRPLGNEPHDTQSSAEANLEAQMDFTAGSKPVEFLWRNMAGARLDVVGVTAADTASGDAGFGVNLSGEGSHTFNLSPGIRYQAVIRHRSVAEAAGASLQRITGDGQVTLR
;
A
#
# COMPACT_ATOMS: atom_id res chain seq x y z
N MET A 1 -8.85 -32.92 7.03
CA MET A 1 -8.39 -31.78 7.85
C MET A 1 -7.55 -30.86 6.99
N LEU A 2 -7.90 -29.58 6.92
CA LEU A 2 -7.10 -28.56 6.23
C LEU A 2 -5.70 -28.49 6.86
N ARG A 3 -4.66 -28.40 6.03
CA ARG A 3 -3.28 -28.22 6.47
C ARG A 3 -2.67 -27.03 5.76
N VAL A 4 -2.23 -26.02 6.51
CA VAL A 4 -1.43 -24.91 5.98
C VAL A 4 0.03 -25.29 6.06
N ASP A 5 0.70 -25.33 4.92
CA ASP A 5 2.07 -25.81 4.78
C ASP A 5 3.08 -24.67 4.91
N LYS A 6 2.76 -23.52 4.35
CA LYS A 6 3.63 -22.34 4.35
C LYS A 6 2.81 -21.07 4.28
N ILE A 7 3.27 -20.03 4.98
CA ILE A 7 2.81 -18.67 4.79
C ILE A 7 4.04 -17.79 4.58
N ASN A 8 3.99 -16.95 3.56
CA ASN A 8 4.98 -15.93 3.28
C ASN A 8 4.26 -14.62 2.88
N GLY A 9 5.06 -13.60 2.63
CA GLY A 9 4.58 -12.32 2.15
C GLY A 9 5.74 -11.39 1.85
N SER A 10 5.40 -10.28 1.22
CA SER A 10 6.32 -9.22 0.88
C SER A 10 5.60 -7.88 0.91
N VAL A 11 6.37 -6.84 1.17
CA VAL A 11 5.89 -5.47 1.21
C VAL A 11 6.84 -4.58 0.42
N THR A 12 6.28 -3.63 -0.32
CA THR A 12 7.04 -2.55 -0.95
C THR A 12 6.31 -1.24 -0.67
N VAL A 13 7.03 -0.27 -0.11
CA VAL A 13 6.52 1.07 0.18
C VAL A 13 7.31 2.09 -0.63
N ARG A 14 6.60 3.09 -1.16
CA ARG A 14 7.19 4.14 -1.98
C ARG A 14 6.62 5.49 -1.61
N VAL A 15 7.45 6.53 -1.72
CA VAL A 15 7.01 7.93 -1.73
C VAL A 15 7.66 8.65 -2.91
N ALA A 16 6.98 9.65 -3.45
CA ALA A 16 7.50 10.50 -4.51
C ALA A 16 6.83 11.88 -4.49
N GLY A 17 7.51 12.88 -5.05
CA GLY A 17 6.92 14.18 -5.32
C GLY A 17 7.00 14.56 -6.79
N TYR A 18 6.10 15.44 -7.18
CA TYR A 18 6.11 16.14 -8.46
C TYR A 18 6.15 17.63 -8.18
N GLN A 19 7.07 18.35 -8.82
CA GLN A 19 7.30 19.80 -8.69
C GLN A 19 7.74 20.32 -7.30
N GLY A 20 7.65 19.52 -6.23
CA GLY A 20 7.98 19.92 -4.84
C GLY A 20 9.36 19.56 -4.32
N ASN A 21 10.27 19.08 -5.18
CA ASN A 21 11.60 18.58 -4.78
C ASN A 21 11.55 17.54 -3.64
N LEU A 22 10.47 16.76 -3.51
CA LEU A 22 10.44 15.60 -2.62
C LEU A 22 11.10 14.42 -3.36
N PRO A 23 12.30 13.98 -2.95
CA PRO A 23 13.01 12.91 -3.64
C PRO A 23 12.27 11.58 -3.51
N PRO A 24 12.17 10.77 -4.57
CA PRO A 24 11.56 9.47 -4.47
C PRO A 24 12.37 8.57 -3.54
N ALA A 25 11.67 7.80 -2.71
CA ALA A 25 12.27 6.78 -1.86
C ALA A 25 11.41 5.53 -1.90
N GLU A 26 12.06 4.37 -1.88
CA GLU A 26 11.41 3.07 -1.92
C GLU A 26 12.13 2.10 -0.98
N GLN A 27 11.37 1.25 -0.32
CA GLN A 27 11.89 0.17 0.50
C GLN A 27 11.00 -1.07 0.33
N SER A 28 11.63 -2.23 0.28
CA SER A 28 10.96 -3.53 0.29
C SER A 28 11.39 -4.34 1.51
N GLY A 29 10.49 -5.20 1.98
CA GLY A 29 10.69 -6.04 3.15
C GLY A 29 10.02 -7.40 3.02
N GLY A 30 10.48 -8.32 3.85
CA GLY A 30 9.96 -9.68 3.91
C GLY A 30 8.71 -9.83 4.80
N PHE A 31 8.24 -11.06 4.88
CA PHE A 31 7.15 -11.45 5.78
C PHE A 31 7.53 -11.22 7.26
N GLY A 32 6.65 -10.56 8.02
CA GLY A 32 6.88 -10.15 9.40
C GLY A 32 7.79 -8.92 9.56
N GLU A 33 8.26 -8.32 8.46
CA GLU A 33 9.05 -7.10 8.48
C GLU A 33 8.15 -5.88 8.23
N ARG A 34 8.26 -4.88 9.12
CA ARG A 34 7.69 -3.56 8.86
C ARG A 34 8.68 -2.69 8.12
N VAL A 35 8.28 -2.20 6.96
CA VAL A 35 9.05 -1.22 6.18
C VAL A 35 8.40 0.15 6.27
N GLN A 36 9.23 1.20 6.15
CA GLN A 36 8.76 2.57 6.19
C GLN A 36 9.67 3.49 5.38
N VAL A 37 9.06 4.30 4.52
CA VAL A 37 9.72 5.42 3.85
C VAL A 37 9.01 6.72 4.17
N GLN A 38 9.76 7.82 4.19
CA GLN A 38 9.23 9.16 4.32
C GLN A 38 10.05 10.14 3.49
N GLY A 39 9.39 11.18 2.99
CA GLY A 39 10.00 12.27 2.24
C GLY A 39 9.37 13.60 2.64
N ILE A 40 10.19 14.65 2.58
CA ILE A 40 9.77 16.04 2.81
C ILE A 40 10.31 16.85 1.63
N GLY A 41 9.47 17.69 1.06
CA GLY A 41 9.81 18.60 -0.03
C GLY A 41 10.73 19.73 0.43
N THR A 42 11.30 20.42 -0.54
CA THR A 42 12.20 21.55 -0.30
C THR A 42 11.68 22.83 -0.93
N GLU A 43 10.37 22.99 -1.05
CA GLU A 43 9.74 24.20 -1.61
C GLU A 43 10.26 25.45 -0.89
N ARG A 44 10.50 26.56 -1.61
CA ARG A 44 10.98 27.81 -1.00
C ARG A 44 10.39 29.01 -1.73
N SER A 45 10.17 30.10 -1.00
CA SER A 45 9.95 31.43 -1.57
C SER A 45 11.27 32.20 -1.57
N GLU A 46 11.54 32.99 -2.61
CA GLU A 46 12.74 33.84 -2.67
C GLU A 46 12.75 35.02 -1.70
N CYS A 47 11.59 35.42 -1.16
CA CYS A 47 11.44 36.62 -0.34
C CYS A 47 11.34 36.34 1.17
N ASP A 48 10.75 35.20 1.53
CA ASP A 48 10.62 34.71 2.92
C ASP A 48 10.31 33.20 2.89
N GLU A 49 11.21 32.38 3.43
CA GLU A 49 11.07 30.92 3.41
C GLU A 49 9.80 30.37 4.08
N GLY A 50 9.08 31.18 4.88
CA GLY A 50 7.83 30.78 5.55
C GLY A 50 6.54 31.40 4.98
N PHE A 51 6.60 32.39 4.09
CA PHE A 51 5.41 33.15 3.70
C PHE A 51 4.47 32.35 2.79
N GLY A 52 3.26 32.05 3.29
CA GLY A 52 2.22 31.36 2.50
C GLY A 52 2.62 29.96 2.04
N ARG A 53 3.48 29.29 2.82
CA ARG A 53 4.10 28.01 2.45
C ARG A 53 3.46 26.82 3.16
N THR A 54 3.08 25.83 2.37
CA THR A 54 2.86 24.44 2.79
C THR A 54 3.93 23.59 2.13
N ILE A 55 4.64 22.78 2.91
CA ILE A 55 5.71 21.89 2.42
C ILE A 55 5.09 20.57 2.03
N SER A 56 5.45 20.02 0.86
CA SER A 56 5.00 18.68 0.52
C SER A 56 5.63 17.64 1.45
N SER A 57 4.86 16.63 1.83
CA SER A 57 5.40 15.51 2.60
C SER A 57 4.69 14.22 2.20
N ALA A 58 5.39 13.10 2.32
CA ALA A 58 4.83 11.79 2.06
C ALA A 58 5.41 10.77 3.01
N ARG A 59 4.59 9.83 3.47
CA ARG A 59 4.98 8.73 4.34
C ARG A 59 4.23 7.49 3.92
N SER A 60 4.93 6.37 3.85
CA SER A 60 4.34 5.06 3.63
C SER A 60 4.97 4.06 4.59
N SER A 61 4.14 3.31 5.31
CA SER A 61 4.54 2.18 6.13
C SER A 61 3.64 0.99 5.85
N ALA A 62 4.22 -0.20 5.79
CA ALA A 62 3.49 -1.43 5.54
C ALA A 62 4.14 -2.63 6.23
N GLU A 63 3.32 -3.63 6.53
CA GLU A 63 3.71 -4.91 7.12
C GLU A 63 2.68 -5.97 6.73
N VAL A 64 3.19 -7.15 6.35
CA VAL A 64 2.38 -8.37 6.23
C VAL A 64 2.94 -9.38 7.22
N ASP A 65 2.12 -9.82 8.16
CA ASP A 65 2.54 -10.75 9.22
C ASP A 65 1.57 -11.93 9.37
N ARG A 66 2.02 -12.97 10.05
CA ARG A 66 1.25 -14.17 10.37
C ARG A 66 0.19 -13.86 11.43
N MET A 67 -1.00 -14.41 11.22
CA MET A 67 -2.08 -14.42 12.20
C MET A 67 -2.50 -15.86 12.49
N GLY A 68 -2.06 -16.38 13.64
CA GLY A 68 -2.33 -17.78 14.00
C GLY A 68 -1.70 -18.77 13.03
N GLU A 69 -2.29 -19.97 12.92
CA GLU A 69 -1.71 -21.04 12.08
C GLU A 69 -2.09 -20.91 10.60
N SER A 70 -3.22 -20.27 10.29
CA SER A 70 -3.83 -20.26 8.96
C SER A 70 -4.23 -18.88 8.46
N GLY A 71 -3.70 -17.81 9.05
CA GLY A 71 -4.06 -16.45 8.71
C GLY A 71 -2.88 -15.53 8.48
N VAL A 72 -3.21 -14.39 7.86
CA VAL A 72 -2.32 -13.28 7.55
C VAL A 72 -2.99 -11.97 7.93
N ARG A 73 -2.18 -11.01 8.35
CA ARG A 73 -2.60 -9.65 8.70
C ARG A 73 -1.83 -8.65 7.83
N PHE A 74 -2.57 -7.69 7.27
CA PHE A 74 -2.08 -6.60 6.45
C PHE A 74 -2.22 -5.31 7.23
N VAL A 75 -1.11 -4.66 7.56
CA VAL A 75 -1.11 -3.36 8.23
C VAL A 75 -0.43 -2.34 7.32
N PHE A 76 -1.06 -1.20 7.10
CA PHE A 76 -0.45 -0.11 6.35
C PHE A 76 -0.96 1.27 6.79
N ASP A 77 -0.12 2.27 6.58
CA ASP A 77 -0.41 3.69 6.78
C ASP A 77 0.30 4.47 5.67
N VAL A 78 -0.48 5.02 4.75
CA VAL A 78 0.01 5.85 3.65
C VAL A 78 -0.58 7.25 3.76
N SER A 79 0.28 8.26 3.68
CA SER A 79 -0.14 9.66 3.73
C SER A 79 0.68 10.50 2.77
N ALA A 80 0.01 11.37 2.04
CA ALA A 80 0.60 12.35 1.15
C ALA A 80 0.01 13.73 1.44
N GLN A 81 0.86 14.74 1.49
CA GLN A 81 0.52 16.15 1.61
C GLN A 81 1.18 16.91 0.47
N GLY A 82 0.39 17.63 -0.33
CA GLY A 82 0.94 18.52 -1.35
C GLY A 82 1.46 19.81 -0.73
N GLY A 83 2.31 20.50 -1.46
CA GLY A 83 2.82 21.81 -1.05
C GLY A 83 2.14 22.95 -1.80
N HIS A 84 2.28 24.15 -1.23
CA HIS A 84 1.92 25.42 -1.85
C HIS A 84 2.99 26.42 -1.47
N TYR A 85 3.51 27.21 -2.41
CA TYR A 85 4.40 28.32 -2.09
C TYR A 85 4.20 29.45 -3.10
N ARG A 86 4.73 30.63 -2.78
CA ARG A 86 4.60 31.83 -3.62
C ARG A 86 5.95 32.44 -3.94
N THR A 87 6.15 32.81 -5.20
CA THR A 87 7.31 33.56 -5.68
C THR A 87 6.88 34.94 -6.17
N SER A 88 7.84 35.82 -6.44
CA SER A 88 7.59 37.11 -7.06
C SER A 88 7.52 36.95 -8.57
N SER A 89 6.41 37.33 -9.19
CA SER A 89 6.31 37.38 -10.67
C SER A 89 7.14 38.50 -11.30
N ILE A 90 7.72 39.38 -10.48
CA ILE A 90 8.59 40.49 -10.94
C ILE A 90 9.98 40.45 -10.28
N GLY A 91 10.35 39.34 -9.64
CA GLY A 91 11.66 39.14 -9.00
C GLY A 91 12.00 40.16 -7.89
N SER A 92 11.00 40.74 -7.22
CA SER A 92 11.18 41.79 -6.22
C SER A 92 10.39 41.51 -4.94
N CYS A 93 10.98 41.87 -3.80
CA CYS A 93 10.39 41.70 -2.48
C CYS A 93 10.17 43.06 -1.79
N ILE A 94 9.00 43.28 -1.17
CA ILE A 94 8.78 44.44 -0.28
C ILE A 94 8.45 43.91 1.12
N GLY A 95 9.27 44.27 2.11
CA GLY A 95 9.07 43.83 3.49
C GLY A 95 8.99 42.30 3.62
N ASN A 96 9.91 41.58 2.95
CA ASN A 96 9.99 40.11 2.88
C ASN A 96 8.78 39.43 2.22
N ARG A 97 7.94 40.17 1.50
CA ARG A 97 6.82 39.59 0.73
C ARG A 97 7.07 39.70 -0.76
N PRO A 98 6.78 38.65 -1.54
CA PRO A 98 6.93 38.70 -2.99
C PRO A 98 5.94 39.69 -3.60
N LEU A 99 6.43 40.56 -4.49
CA LEU A 99 5.56 41.38 -5.32
C LEU A 99 5.02 40.55 -6.48
N GLY A 100 3.72 40.67 -6.74
CA GLY A 100 3.07 39.93 -7.82
C GLY A 100 2.93 38.41 -7.57
N ASN A 101 2.89 37.97 -6.31
CA ASN A 101 2.45 36.65 -5.79
C ASN A 101 2.10 35.57 -6.83
N GLU A 102 3.09 34.93 -7.43
CA GLU A 102 2.88 33.78 -8.32
C GLU A 102 2.74 32.51 -7.48
N PRO A 103 1.61 31.80 -7.54
CA PRO A 103 1.40 30.58 -6.77
C PRO A 103 2.02 29.36 -7.46
N HIS A 104 2.62 28.48 -6.67
CA HIS A 104 3.14 27.18 -7.09
C HIS A 104 2.55 26.10 -6.20
N ASP A 105 1.82 25.18 -6.81
CA ASP A 105 1.35 23.97 -6.15
C ASP A 105 2.30 22.82 -6.44
N THR A 106 2.48 21.96 -5.46
CA THR A 106 3.29 20.74 -5.60
C THR A 106 2.45 19.54 -5.26
N GLN A 107 2.84 18.39 -5.79
CA GLN A 107 2.14 17.13 -5.55
C GLN A 107 3.07 16.15 -4.85
N SER A 108 2.51 15.34 -3.97
CA SER A 108 3.19 14.19 -3.38
C SER A 108 2.34 12.93 -3.48
N SER A 109 3.00 11.78 -3.45
CA SER A 109 2.37 10.48 -3.42
C SER A 109 3.06 9.56 -2.43
N ALA A 110 2.26 8.68 -1.82
CA ALA A 110 2.69 7.61 -0.95
C ALA A 110 1.94 6.32 -1.34
N GLU A 111 2.68 5.23 -1.50
CA GLU A 111 2.16 3.96 -1.97
C GLU A 111 2.63 2.81 -1.07
N ALA A 112 1.74 1.84 -0.85
CA ALA A 112 2.04 0.58 -0.20
C ALA A 112 1.48 -0.58 -1.04
N ASN A 113 2.36 -1.49 -1.45
CA ASN A 113 2.05 -2.76 -2.09
C ASN A 113 2.33 -3.88 -1.10
N LEU A 114 1.32 -4.71 -0.83
CA LEU A 114 1.41 -5.82 0.11
C LEU A 114 0.95 -7.10 -0.59
N GLU A 115 1.73 -8.17 -0.44
CA GLU A 115 1.38 -9.50 -0.92
C GLU A 115 1.55 -10.52 0.21
N ALA A 116 0.61 -11.45 0.35
CA ALA A 116 0.76 -12.64 1.17
C ALA A 116 0.48 -13.88 0.31
N GLN A 117 1.20 -14.97 0.56
CA GLN A 117 0.91 -16.27 -0.05
C GLN A 117 0.76 -17.33 1.04
N MET A 118 -0.26 -18.16 0.90
CA MET A 118 -0.55 -19.28 1.78
C MET A 118 -0.58 -20.55 0.93
N ASP A 119 0.37 -21.44 1.16
CA ASP A 119 0.35 -22.78 0.61
C ASP A 119 -0.40 -23.69 1.57
N PHE A 120 -1.38 -24.44 1.06
CA PHE A 120 -2.18 -25.35 1.87
C PHE A 120 -2.62 -26.58 1.11
N THR A 121 -2.88 -27.65 1.82
CA THR A 121 -3.47 -28.88 1.29
C THR A 121 -4.92 -28.98 1.75
N ALA A 122 -5.85 -29.07 0.81
CA ALA A 122 -7.27 -29.21 1.12
C ALA A 122 -7.52 -30.60 1.71
N GLY A 123 -8.04 -30.68 2.94
CA GLY A 123 -8.34 -31.98 3.57
C GLY A 123 -9.77 -32.46 3.36
N SER A 124 -10.67 -31.56 2.97
CA SER A 124 -12.11 -31.77 2.76
C SER A 124 -12.67 -30.57 1.99
N LYS A 125 -13.84 -30.73 1.37
CA LYS A 125 -14.63 -29.63 0.79
C LYS A 125 -15.75 -29.21 1.74
N PRO A 126 -16.15 -27.92 1.78
CA PRO A 126 -15.48 -26.77 1.17
C PRO A 126 -14.28 -26.28 2.00
N VAL A 127 -13.44 -25.44 1.41
CA VAL A 127 -12.40 -24.64 2.11
C VAL A 127 -12.89 -23.20 2.19
N GLU A 128 -12.86 -22.58 3.38
CA GLU A 128 -13.38 -21.24 3.61
C GLU A 128 -12.28 -20.22 3.85
N PHE A 129 -12.35 -19.08 3.17
CA PHE A 129 -11.58 -17.88 3.48
C PHE A 129 -12.47 -16.89 4.19
N LEU A 130 -12.01 -16.41 5.34
CA LEU A 130 -12.66 -15.38 6.14
C LEU A 130 -11.77 -14.15 6.14
N TRP A 131 -12.35 -12.97 6.00
CA TRP A 131 -11.59 -11.73 6.10
C TRP A 131 -12.29 -10.70 6.97
N ARG A 132 -11.50 -9.81 7.55
CA ARG A 132 -11.96 -8.72 8.42
C ARG A 132 -11.20 -7.45 8.12
N ASN A 133 -11.88 -6.31 8.25
CA ASN A 133 -11.31 -4.98 8.12
C ASN A 133 -10.46 -4.77 6.85
N MET A 134 -10.78 -5.48 5.75
CA MET A 134 -10.02 -5.36 4.51
C MET A 134 -10.36 -4.05 3.81
N ALA A 135 -9.36 -3.23 3.55
CA ALA A 135 -9.48 -1.96 2.82
C ALA A 135 -9.47 -2.13 1.28
N GLY A 136 -9.85 -3.31 0.77
CA GLY A 136 -9.81 -3.65 -0.66
C GLY A 136 -8.57 -4.46 -1.04
N ALA A 137 -8.69 -5.76 -1.24
CA ALA A 137 -7.61 -6.63 -1.72
C ALA A 137 -8.15 -7.64 -2.73
N ARG A 138 -7.25 -8.33 -3.44
CA ARG A 138 -7.57 -9.44 -4.32
C ARG A 138 -7.02 -10.73 -3.74
N LEU A 139 -7.86 -11.73 -3.55
CA LEU A 139 -7.46 -13.11 -3.29
C LEU A 139 -7.58 -13.90 -4.59
N ASP A 140 -6.54 -14.64 -4.96
CA ASP A 140 -6.56 -15.64 -6.01
C ASP A 140 -6.12 -16.99 -5.45
N VAL A 141 -6.84 -18.07 -5.76
CA VAL A 141 -6.51 -19.44 -5.34
C VAL A 141 -6.23 -20.28 -6.57
N VAL A 142 -5.05 -20.88 -6.62
CA VAL A 142 -4.55 -21.68 -7.75
C VAL A 142 -4.14 -23.06 -7.25
N GLY A 143 -4.49 -24.10 -8.01
CA GLY A 143 -4.00 -25.46 -7.76
C GLY A 143 -2.53 -25.57 -8.15
N VAL A 144 -1.68 -26.05 -7.26
CA VAL A 144 -0.26 -26.25 -7.56
C VAL A 144 -0.10 -27.68 -8.07
N THR A 145 -0.25 -27.92 -9.38
CA THR A 145 0.25 -29.17 -9.96
C THR A 145 1.76 -29.06 -10.15
N ALA A 146 2.49 -30.18 -10.14
CA ALA A 146 3.94 -30.20 -10.29
C ALA A 146 4.45 -29.62 -11.63
N ALA A 147 3.55 -29.22 -12.54
CA ALA A 147 3.86 -28.61 -13.83
C ALA A 147 3.53 -27.10 -13.92
N ASP A 148 2.83 -26.51 -12.94
CA ASP A 148 2.20 -25.18 -13.10
C ASP A 148 3.01 -24.01 -12.54
N THR A 149 4.31 -24.18 -12.28
CA THR A 149 5.16 -23.04 -11.83
C THR A 149 5.39 -21.99 -12.94
N ALA A 150 4.79 -22.13 -14.12
CA ALA A 150 5.04 -21.26 -15.28
C ALA A 150 3.80 -20.78 -16.09
N SER A 151 2.56 -21.18 -15.78
CA SER A 151 1.39 -20.72 -16.55
C SER A 151 0.16 -20.51 -15.68
N GLY A 152 -0.41 -19.30 -15.75
CA GLY A 152 -1.60 -18.88 -15.02
C GLY A 152 -2.87 -19.62 -15.45
N ASP A 153 -2.98 -20.89 -15.06
CA ASP A 153 -4.22 -21.65 -15.22
C ASP A 153 -5.26 -21.19 -14.19
N ALA A 154 -6.48 -20.99 -14.71
CA ALA A 154 -7.68 -20.42 -14.12
C ALA A 154 -7.76 -20.46 -12.58
N GLY A 155 -7.16 -19.46 -11.93
CA GLY A 155 -7.37 -19.21 -10.51
C GLY A 155 -8.79 -18.70 -10.24
N PHE A 156 -9.41 -19.19 -9.19
CA PHE A 156 -10.63 -18.59 -8.67
C PHE A 156 -10.23 -17.39 -7.82
N GLY A 157 -10.78 -16.21 -8.08
CA GLY A 157 -10.42 -15.03 -7.30
C GLY A 157 -11.60 -14.16 -6.91
N VAL A 158 -11.44 -13.53 -5.75
CA VAL A 158 -12.46 -12.77 -5.04
C VAL A 158 -11.87 -11.46 -4.54
N ASN A 159 -12.65 -10.39 -4.60
CA ASN A 159 -12.27 -9.11 -4.03
C ASN A 159 -12.66 -9.09 -2.55
N LEU A 160 -11.73 -8.66 -1.69
CA LEU A 160 -11.89 -8.63 -0.25
C LEU A 160 -12.11 -7.19 0.20
N SER A 161 -13.24 -6.90 0.83
CA SER A 161 -13.54 -5.60 1.43
C SER A 161 -14.38 -5.77 2.69
N GLY A 162 -14.13 -4.94 3.70
CA GLY A 162 -14.83 -4.99 4.98
C GLY A 162 -14.62 -6.33 5.70
N GLU A 163 -15.71 -6.94 6.16
CA GLU A 163 -15.75 -8.29 6.71
C GLU A 163 -16.57 -9.21 5.79
N GLY A 164 -16.15 -10.46 5.64
CA GLY A 164 -16.87 -11.43 4.83
C GLY A 164 -16.21 -12.79 4.80
N SER A 165 -16.83 -13.70 4.03
CA SER A 165 -16.27 -15.02 3.77
C SER A 165 -16.55 -15.50 2.34
N HIS A 166 -15.73 -16.41 1.86
CA HIS A 166 -15.89 -17.06 0.57
C HIS A 166 -15.42 -18.51 0.65
N THR A 167 -16.18 -19.43 0.04
CA THR A 167 -15.87 -20.85 0.05
C THR A 167 -15.47 -21.33 -1.33
N PHE A 168 -14.43 -22.16 -1.39
CA PHE A 168 -13.99 -22.82 -2.62
C PHE A 168 -14.18 -24.34 -2.49
N ASN A 169 -14.73 -24.95 -3.53
CA ASN A 169 -14.92 -26.41 -3.61
C ASN A 169 -13.66 -27.11 -4.14
N LEU A 170 -12.57 -27.05 -3.36
CA LEU A 170 -11.23 -27.52 -3.72
C LEU A 170 -11.04 -29.03 -3.51
N SER A 171 -10.47 -29.72 -4.49
CA SER A 171 -10.29 -31.18 -4.43
C SER A 171 -9.41 -31.60 -3.24
N PRO A 172 -9.89 -32.51 -2.38
CA PRO A 172 -9.10 -32.98 -1.24
C PRO A 172 -7.80 -33.65 -1.69
N GLY A 173 -6.75 -33.52 -0.87
CA GLY A 173 -5.43 -34.08 -1.12
C GLY A 173 -4.57 -33.30 -2.12
N ILE A 174 -5.13 -32.24 -2.73
CA ILE A 174 -4.40 -31.36 -3.64
C ILE A 174 -3.82 -30.17 -2.88
N ARG A 175 -2.61 -29.77 -3.26
CA ARG A 175 -1.97 -28.54 -2.78
C ARG A 175 -2.44 -27.34 -3.59
N TYR A 176 -2.74 -26.27 -2.88
CA TYR A 176 -3.18 -25.00 -3.41
C TYR A 176 -2.28 -23.89 -2.89
N GLN A 177 -2.23 -22.81 -3.65
CA GLN A 177 -1.65 -21.55 -3.22
C GLN A 177 -2.73 -20.47 -3.28
N ALA A 178 -2.93 -19.79 -2.16
CA ALA A 178 -3.72 -18.56 -2.09
C ALA A 178 -2.77 -17.37 -2.10
N VAL A 179 -2.95 -16.46 -3.05
CA VAL A 179 -2.19 -15.20 -3.12
C VAL A 179 -3.15 -14.03 -2.86
N ILE A 180 -2.82 -13.20 -1.87
CA ILE A 180 -3.60 -12.04 -1.50
C ILE A 180 -2.76 -10.79 -1.80
N ARG A 181 -3.28 -9.90 -2.63
CA ARG A 181 -2.62 -8.66 -3.04
C ARG A 181 -3.42 -7.45 -2.63
N HIS A 182 -2.76 -6.49 -2.02
CA HIS A 182 -3.32 -5.20 -1.65
C HIS A 182 -2.42 -4.07 -2.17
N ARG A 183 -3.05 -3.00 -2.64
CA ARG A 183 -2.36 -1.77 -3.04
C ARG A 183 -3.14 -0.57 -2.50
N SER A 184 -2.44 0.31 -1.81
CA SER A 184 -2.95 1.61 -1.35
C SER A 184 -2.09 2.74 -1.88
N VAL A 185 -2.74 3.82 -2.32
CA VAL A 185 -2.08 5.02 -2.82
C VAL A 185 -2.78 6.25 -2.24
N ALA A 186 -2.00 7.12 -1.60
CA ALA A 186 -2.41 8.47 -1.26
C ALA A 186 -1.69 9.45 -2.20
N GLU A 187 -2.42 10.39 -2.78
CA GLU A 187 -1.91 11.47 -3.61
C GLU A 187 -2.52 12.79 -3.16
N ALA A 188 -1.69 13.82 -3.03
CA ALA A 188 -2.16 15.14 -2.62
C ALA A 188 -1.47 16.21 -3.46
N ALA A 189 -2.26 17.16 -3.95
CA ALA A 189 -1.81 18.30 -4.74
C ALA A 189 -2.22 19.61 -4.07
N GLY A 190 -1.38 20.65 -4.19
CA GLY A 190 -1.58 21.90 -3.46
C GLY A 190 -1.58 21.66 -1.95
N ALA A 191 -2.09 22.59 -1.15
CA ALA A 191 -2.13 22.47 0.31
C ALA A 191 -3.14 21.43 0.87
N SER A 192 -3.34 20.31 0.18
CA SER A 192 -4.22 19.20 0.59
C SER A 192 -3.45 18.07 1.28
N LEU A 193 -4.18 17.24 2.03
CA LEU A 193 -3.68 16.05 2.72
C LEU A 193 -4.60 14.88 2.43
N GLN A 194 -4.03 13.75 2.04
CA GLN A 194 -4.70 12.45 1.97
C GLN A 194 -3.99 11.46 2.89
N ARG A 195 -4.76 10.69 3.66
CA ARG A 195 -4.26 9.59 4.47
C ARG A 195 -5.17 8.38 4.36
N ILE A 196 -4.58 7.21 4.21
CA ILE A 196 -5.26 5.93 4.13
C ILE A 196 -4.54 4.97 5.08
N THR A 197 -5.29 4.35 5.98
CA THR A 197 -4.79 3.37 6.94
C THR A 197 -5.60 2.09 6.82
N GLY A 198 -4.96 0.94 7.03
CA GLY A 198 -5.65 -0.34 7.05
C GLY A 198 -5.01 -1.34 8.00
N ASP A 199 -5.86 -2.22 8.52
CA ASP A 199 -5.52 -3.31 9.42
C ASP A 199 -6.42 -4.51 9.11
N GLY A 200 -6.16 -5.10 7.94
CA GLY A 200 -6.96 -6.17 7.37
C GLY A 200 -6.44 -7.55 7.76
N GLN A 201 -7.33 -8.53 7.84
CA GLN A 201 -6.99 -9.90 8.19
C GLN A 201 -7.65 -10.87 7.22
N VAL A 202 -6.95 -11.96 6.89
CA VAL A 202 -7.51 -13.09 6.16
C VAL A 202 -7.13 -14.38 6.88
N THR A 203 -8.06 -15.31 7.05
CA THR A 203 -7.86 -16.60 7.70
C THR A 203 -8.48 -17.71 6.87
N LEU A 204 -7.76 -18.81 6.72
CA LEU A 204 -8.22 -20.03 6.07
C LEU A 204 -8.82 -21.00 7.09
N ARG A 205 -9.97 -21.61 6.78
CA ARG A 205 -10.67 -22.61 7.59
C ARG A 205 -11.09 -23.82 6.76
#